data_AF-A0A7Y2X5T5-F1
#
_entry.id   AF-A0A7Y2X5T5-F1
#
_cell.length_a   1.000
_cell.length_b   1.000
_cell.length_c   1.000
_cell.angle_alpha   90.00
_cell.angle_beta   90.00
_cell.angle_gamma   90.00
#
_symmetry.space_group_name_H-M   'P 1'
#
loop_
_entity.id
_entity.type
_entity.pdbx_description
1 polymer ?
#
loop_
_entity_poly.entity_id
_entity_poly.type
_entity_poly.pdbx_seq_one_letter_code
_entity_poly.pdbx_strand_id
1 'polypeptide(L)'
;MSTPPIHPISDFPDKLNPMLVKELRQGLRGIGFVVLFISLQALLCFILLITATVASYENAGSQLSRVIFFFFSFAVLLIQPLRGISALSTEIKDNTIDLLCLTRLSAWRITYGKWVSIVSQSALFLTAIIPYLILRYFFGDMQMLAEILLLLSTFLLSATFTAITVGFSGLTSALIRVILPITAAAIGFMILVSMYFGGRNNYQEIIQLLTLESAASTFTFLGLICICIYTAWMGLDLGTSIIAPIAENRATLRRIVSLGLITTTLLVFSFTGVGADVVIPLCLVLCIPVSMISLTENSRLVPPIVAPFTRRGVLGKSAGRLLYPGRATGLIFVLTLYLLMHGLLLFYKYRGITVDPWDVVVLNSFFAILFFALVLTHIFARKYSNRIGIFMLFICSQFLISAIIYACEEWSSKLDVMPYFFWIPTSFSYNDNMPSDALLTASYFNVVLYATIGFVTTRPLWKHIRATEQQVHHDP
;
A
#
# COMPACT_ATOMS: atom_id res chain seq x y z
N MET A 1 56.20 23.51 15.26
CA MET A 1 55.36 22.30 15.14
C MET A 1 53.93 22.75 14.96
N SER A 2 53.43 22.76 13.72
CA SER A 2 52.01 22.91 13.43
C SER A 2 51.31 21.60 13.80
N THR A 3 50.32 21.66 14.68
CA THR A 3 49.43 20.54 14.94
C THR A 3 48.71 20.17 13.63
N PRO A 4 48.62 18.88 13.26
CA PRO A 4 47.85 18.48 12.10
C PRO A 4 46.38 18.90 12.31
N PRO A 5 45.68 19.36 11.27
CA PRO A 5 44.28 19.71 11.38
C PRO A 5 43.50 18.45 11.77
N ILE A 6 42.86 18.49 12.94
CA ILE A 6 41.91 17.47 13.37
C ILE A 6 40.71 17.60 12.43
N HIS A 7 40.60 16.73 11.43
CA HIS A 7 39.39 16.62 10.63
C HIS A 7 38.25 16.21 11.59
N PRO A 8 37.21 17.05 11.81
CA PRO A 8 36.09 16.64 12.63
C PRO A 8 35.35 15.51 11.90
N ILE A 9 35.48 14.28 12.41
CA ILE A 9 34.77 13.09 11.90
C ILE A 9 33.31 13.12 12.41
N SER A 10 32.59 14.23 12.24
CA SER A 10 31.22 14.37 12.76
C SER A 10 30.17 14.75 11.72
N ASP A 11 30.56 15.07 10.49
CA ASP A 11 29.59 15.31 9.42
C ASP A 11 29.27 14.04 8.64
N PHE A 12 27.99 13.89 8.34
CA PHE A 12 27.49 12.80 7.50
C PHE A 12 28.20 12.84 6.14
N PRO A 13 28.45 11.68 5.51
CA PRO A 13 29.08 11.65 4.19
C PRO A 13 28.30 12.52 3.19
N ASP A 14 29.00 13.33 2.38
CA ASP A 14 28.41 14.16 1.33
C ASP A 14 27.60 13.37 0.28
N LYS A 15 27.80 12.04 0.25
CA LYS A 15 27.07 11.10 -0.60
C LYS A 15 25.64 10.82 -0.12
N LEU A 16 25.34 11.08 1.15
CA LEU A 16 24.00 10.88 1.70
C LEU A 16 23.07 11.98 1.21
N ASN A 17 21.80 11.63 1.04
CA ASN A 17 20.78 12.58 0.64
C ASN A 17 20.70 13.72 1.69
N PRO A 18 20.87 15.00 1.31
CA PRO A 18 20.89 16.10 2.28
C PRO A 18 19.55 16.24 3.02
N MET A 19 18.43 15.85 2.38
CA MET A 19 17.13 15.83 3.05
C MET A 19 17.11 14.77 4.17
N LEU A 20 17.70 13.59 3.94
CA LEU A 20 17.82 12.55 4.96
C LEU A 20 18.63 13.06 6.16
N VAL A 21 19.78 13.69 5.92
CA VAL A 21 20.66 14.20 6.99
C VAL A 21 19.94 15.23 7.85
N LYS A 22 19.26 16.19 7.21
CA LYS A 22 18.46 17.22 7.89
C LYS A 22 17.38 16.57 8.78
N GLU A 23 16.55 15.72 8.19
CA GLU A 23 15.41 15.10 8.87
C GLU A 23 15.85 14.14 9.98
N LEU A 24 16.96 13.41 9.80
CA LEU A 24 17.48 12.50 10.81
C LEU A 24 18.02 13.28 12.02
N ARG A 25 18.76 14.37 11.79
CA ARG A 25 19.27 15.25 12.85
C ARG A 25 18.12 15.86 13.66
N GLN A 26 17.06 16.30 12.98
CA GLN A 26 15.87 16.84 13.63
C GLN A 26 15.08 15.76 14.37
N GLY A 27 14.91 14.58 13.77
CA GLY A 27 14.15 13.46 14.31
C GLY A 27 14.75 12.88 15.59
N LEU A 28 16.08 12.66 15.62
CA LEU A 28 16.79 12.10 16.78
C LEU A 28 16.87 13.05 17.97
N ARG A 29 16.80 14.37 17.72
CA ARG A 29 16.71 15.40 18.77
C ARG A 29 15.27 15.65 19.24
N GLY A 30 14.28 15.04 18.58
CA GLY A 30 12.87 15.22 18.91
C GLY A 30 12.51 14.53 20.22
N ILE A 31 11.92 15.28 21.15
CA ILE A 31 11.51 14.75 22.46
C ILE A 31 10.57 13.54 22.35
N GLY A 32 9.67 13.53 21.36
CA GLY A 32 8.76 12.41 21.12
C GLY A 32 9.47 11.10 20.78
N PHE A 33 10.58 11.16 20.02
CA PHE A 33 11.40 9.97 19.74
C PHE A 33 12.09 9.49 21.02
N VAL A 34 12.73 10.41 21.76
CA VAL A 34 13.48 10.08 22.99
C VAL A 34 12.57 9.47 24.05
N VAL A 35 11.41 10.08 24.31
CA VAL A 35 10.43 9.58 25.29
C VAL A 35 9.95 8.19 24.91
N LEU A 36 9.58 7.97 23.65
CA LEU A 36 9.11 6.67 23.17
C LEU A 36 10.21 5.61 23.27
N PHE A 37 11.44 5.94 22.86
CA PHE A 37 12.58 5.03 22.92
C PHE A 37 12.89 4.59 24.36
N ILE A 38 13.02 5.55 25.28
CA ILE A 38 13.30 5.25 26.68
C ILE A 38 12.14 4.49 27.32
N SER A 39 10.89 4.87 27.04
CA SER A 39 9.71 4.19 27.57
C SER A 39 9.63 2.74 27.12
N LEU A 40 9.91 2.47 25.84
CA LEU A 40 9.96 1.11 25.30
C LEU A 40 11.03 0.28 26.02
N GLN A 41 12.25 0.80 26.17
CA GLN A 41 13.35 0.09 26.84
C GLN A 41 13.05 -0.18 28.32
N ALA A 42 12.53 0.81 29.04
CA ALA A 42 12.15 0.69 30.44
C ALA A 42 11.07 -0.38 30.63
N LEU A 43 10.06 -0.38 29.76
CA LEU A 43 8.96 -1.33 29.80
C LEU A 43 9.44 -2.75 29.48
N LEU A 44 10.28 -2.94 28.46
CA LEU A 44 10.83 -4.25 28.12
C LEU A 44 11.73 -4.80 29.24
N CYS A 45 12.51 -3.93 29.88
CA CYS A 45 13.34 -4.30 31.02
C CYS A 45 12.49 -4.74 32.21
N PHE A 46 11.45 -3.98 32.53
CA PHE A 46 10.52 -4.30 33.59
C PHE A 46 9.82 -5.65 33.38
N ILE A 47 9.38 -5.93 32.16
CA ILE A 47 8.71 -7.19 31.81
C ILE A 47 9.66 -8.38 31.90
N LEU A 48 10.91 -8.23 31.46
CA LEU A 48 11.93 -9.26 31.64
C LEU A 48 12.17 -9.56 33.13
N LEU A 49 12.29 -8.53 33.97
CA LEU A 49 12.49 -8.70 35.41
C LEU A 49 11.33 -9.44 36.07
N ILE A 50 10.08 -9.09 35.75
CA ILE A 50 8.90 -9.80 36.26
C ILE A 50 8.89 -11.26 35.79
N THR A 51 9.17 -11.49 34.51
CA THR A 51 9.15 -12.85 33.96
C THR A 51 10.24 -13.71 34.62
N ALA A 52 11.42 -13.13 34.88
CA ALA A 52 12.50 -13.80 35.58
C ALA A 52 12.16 -14.18 37.03
N THR A 53 11.30 -13.43 37.73
CA THR A 53 10.92 -13.73 39.12
C THR A 53 9.71 -14.67 39.24
N VAL A 54 8.83 -14.70 38.24
CA VAL A 54 7.56 -15.47 38.29
C VAL A 54 7.65 -16.82 37.57
N ALA A 55 8.62 -17.04 36.69
CA ALA A 55 8.63 -18.18 35.76
C ALA A 55 8.55 -19.56 36.43
N SER A 56 7.37 -20.19 36.36
CA SER A 56 7.22 -21.63 36.27
C SER A 56 7.58 -22.06 34.83
N TYR A 57 8.53 -22.98 34.69
CA TYR A 57 9.37 -23.17 33.50
C TYR A 57 8.65 -23.52 32.17
N GLU A 58 7.37 -23.88 32.16
CA GLU A 58 6.77 -24.54 30.99
C GLU A 58 6.16 -23.61 29.93
N ASN A 59 5.91 -22.32 30.22
CA ASN A 59 5.33 -21.38 29.23
C ASN A 59 5.82 -19.92 29.32
N ALA A 60 6.82 -19.63 30.16
CA ALA A 60 7.26 -18.24 30.38
C ALA A 60 7.87 -17.61 29.11
N GLY A 61 8.63 -18.37 28.32
CA GLY A 61 9.29 -17.90 27.11
C GLY A 61 8.32 -17.46 26.01
N SER A 62 7.29 -18.26 25.70
CA SER A 62 6.32 -17.95 24.64
C SER A 62 5.47 -16.71 24.97
N GLN A 63 5.05 -16.56 26.23
CA GLN A 63 4.31 -15.38 26.68
C GLN A 63 5.17 -14.12 26.63
N LEU A 64 6.43 -14.22 27.06
CA LEU A 64 7.37 -13.10 27.02
C LEU A 64 7.58 -12.58 25.58
N SER A 65 7.75 -13.46 24.58
CA SER A 65 7.88 -13.01 23.18
C SER A 65 6.63 -12.32 22.66
N ARG A 66 5.44 -12.85 22.95
CA ARG A 66 4.18 -12.20 22.54
C ARG A 66 4.07 -10.78 23.07
N VAL A 67 4.46 -10.57 24.32
CA VAL A 67 4.45 -9.25 24.95
C VAL A 67 5.52 -8.34 24.34
N ILE A 68 6.75 -8.83 24.11
CA ILE A 68 7.81 -8.05 23.43
C ILE A 68 7.34 -7.63 22.03
N PHE A 69 6.81 -8.56 21.23
CA PHE A 69 6.30 -8.29 19.88
C PHE A 69 5.12 -7.33 19.88
N PHE A 70 4.23 -7.40 20.87
CA PHE A 70 3.13 -6.45 21.04
C PHE A 70 3.65 -5.02 21.17
N PHE A 71 4.56 -4.76 22.12
CA PHE A 71 5.06 -3.40 22.36
C PHE A 71 5.90 -2.87 21.21
N PHE A 72 6.67 -3.74 20.55
CA PHE A 72 7.37 -3.36 19.32
C PHE A 72 6.41 -3.00 18.19
N SER A 73 5.42 -3.87 17.94
CA SER A 73 4.40 -3.65 16.90
C SER A 73 3.62 -2.38 17.17
N PHE A 74 3.29 -2.09 18.43
CA PHE A 74 2.61 -0.86 18.83
C PHE A 74 3.47 0.38 18.52
N ALA A 75 4.73 0.37 18.98
CA ALA A 75 5.67 1.48 18.76
C ALA A 75 5.89 1.75 17.27
N VAL A 76 6.05 0.69 16.47
CA VAL A 76 6.55 0.78 15.11
C VAL A 76 5.41 0.80 14.08
N LEU A 77 4.27 0.15 14.29
CA LEU A 77 3.12 0.21 13.37
C LEU A 77 2.17 1.36 13.66
N LEU A 78 1.95 1.75 14.91
CA LEU A 78 1.04 2.87 15.21
C LEU A 78 1.80 4.18 15.30
N ILE A 79 2.85 4.25 16.12
CA ILE A 79 3.45 5.55 16.44
C ILE A 79 4.36 6.07 15.31
N GLN A 80 5.14 5.22 14.64
CA GLN A 80 6.05 5.70 13.59
C GLN A 80 5.32 6.24 12.36
N PRO A 81 4.26 5.60 11.82
CA PRO A 81 3.51 6.18 10.70
C PRO A 81 2.88 7.53 11.02
N LEU A 82 2.45 7.79 12.27
CA LEU A 82 1.91 9.09 12.67
C LEU A 82 2.88 10.25 12.40
N ARG A 83 4.19 10.00 12.50
CA ARG A 83 5.23 10.99 12.23
C ARG A 83 5.35 11.35 10.75
N GLY A 84 4.88 10.46 9.86
CA GLY A 84 4.85 10.68 8.42
C GLY A 84 3.70 11.58 7.95
N ILE A 85 2.68 11.82 8.78
CA ILE A 85 1.44 12.53 8.40
C ILE A 85 1.71 13.97 7.96
N SER A 86 2.65 14.62 8.62
CA SER A 86 3.02 16.00 8.35
C SER A 86 4.19 16.14 7.38
N ALA A 87 4.80 15.03 6.92
CA ALA A 87 6.10 15.02 6.26
C ALA A 87 6.21 15.94 5.04
N LEU A 88 5.24 15.89 4.12
CA LEU A 88 5.15 16.83 2.98
C LEU A 88 4.21 18.00 3.29
N SER A 89 3.18 17.79 4.11
CA SER A 89 2.12 18.79 4.31
C SER A 89 2.62 20.10 4.92
N THR A 90 3.62 20.05 5.79
CA THR A 90 4.20 21.27 6.39
C THR A 90 4.95 22.06 5.35
N GLU A 91 5.78 21.41 4.53
CA GLU A 91 6.52 22.10 3.47
C GLU A 91 5.59 22.68 2.39
N ILE A 92 4.49 21.97 2.04
CA ILE A 92 3.45 22.49 1.14
C ILE A 92 2.81 23.75 1.74
N LYS A 93 2.41 23.71 3.01
CA LYS A 93 1.72 24.82 3.68
C LYS A 93 2.63 26.03 3.91
N ASP A 94 3.90 25.77 4.20
CA ASP A 94 4.89 26.80 4.47
C ASP A 94 5.49 27.39 3.17
N ASN A 95 4.99 26.97 1.99
CA ASN A 95 5.49 27.36 0.65
C ASN A 95 7.00 27.15 0.46
N THR A 96 7.58 26.21 1.20
CA THR A 96 9.03 25.91 1.11
C THR A 96 9.34 24.86 0.05
N ILE A 97 8.32 24.12 -0.43
CA ILE A 97 8.51 23.14 -1.49
C ILE A 97 8.99 23.77 -2.79
N ASP A 98 8.46 24.93 -3.17
CA ASP A 98 8.89 25.59 -4.41
C ASP A 98 10.36 25.97 -4.32
N LEU A 99 10.82 26.47 -3.16
CA LEU A 99 12.23 26.74 -2.91
C LEU A 99 13.08 25.47 -2.99
N LEU A 100 12.61 24.35 -2.43
CA LEU A 100 13.29 23.06 -2.50
C LEU A 100 13.35 22.53 -3.94
N CYS A 101 12.28 22.68 -4.72
CA CYS A 101 12.19 22.26 -6.12
C CYS A 101 13.03 23.14 -7.07
N LEU A 102 13.32 24.39 -6.69
CA LEU A 102 14.28 25.25 -7.40
C LEU A 102 15.74 24.83 -7.15
N THR A 103 16.01 24.01 -6.13
CA THR A 103 17.34 23.42 -5.93
C THR A 103 17.57 22.23 -6.87
N ARG A 104 18.80 21.68 -6.88
CA ARG A 104 19.13 20.45 -7.65
C ARG A 104 18.54 19.16 -7.03
N LEU A 105 17.59 19.25 -6.10
CA LEU A 105 16.92 18.10 -5.49
C LEU A 105 15.69 17.71 -6.30
N SER A 106 15.68 16.48 -6.83
CA SER A 106 14.47 15.93 -7.44
C SER A 106 13.40 15.67 -6.38
N ALA A 107 12.13 15.76 -6.79
CA ALA A 107 10.98 15.45 -5.95
C ALA A 107 11.11 14.06 -5.28
N TRP A 108 11.61 13.05 -6.01
CA TRP A 108 11.85 11.71 -5.44
C TRP A 108 12.84 11.74 -4.28
N ARG A 109 13.95 12.48 -4.41
CA ARG A 109 14.95 12.60 -3.34
C ARG A 109 14.36 13.27 -2.10
N ILE A 110 13.44 14.21 -2.26
CA ILE A 110 12.75 14.86 -1.13
C ILE A 110 11.90 13.83 -0.37
N THR A 111 10.95 13.18 -1.07
CA THR A 111 10.04 12.21 -0.44
C THR A 111 10.77 11.01 0.15
N TYR A 112 11.73 10.44 -0.59
CA TYR A 112 12.54 9.31 -0.15
C TYR A 112 13.39 9.66 1.07
N GLY A 113 14.03 10.85 1.10
CA GLY A 113 14.84 11.28 2.24
C GLY A 113 14.05 11.37 3.55
N LYS A 114 12.82 11.88 3.49
CA LYS A 114 11.91 11.95 4.64
C LYS A 114 11.49 10.56 5.12
N TRP A 115 11.11 9.68 4.20
CA TRP A 115 10.75 8.31 4.53
C TRP A 115 11.90 7.54 5.18
N VAL A 116 13.10 7.55 4.57
CA VAL A 116 14.28 6.88 5.13
C VAL A 116 14.63 7.44 6.51
N SER A 117 14.46 8.74 6.77
CA SER A 117 14.69 9.30 8.11
C SER A 117 13.80 8.66 9.19
N ILE A 118 12.50 8.48 8.88
CA ILE A 118 11.55 7.86 9.83
C ILE A 118 11.82 6.36 9.96
N VAL A 119 12.12 5.67 8.85
CA VAL A 119 12.45 4.24 8.86
C VAL A 119 13.76 3.97 9.62
N SER A 120 14.78 4.83 9.48
CA SER A 120 16.02 4.72 10.25
C SER A 120 15.77 4.84 11.76
N GLN A 121 14.85 5.71 12.18
CA GLN A 121 14.44 5.79 13.59
C GLN A 121 13.65 4.55 14.02
N SER A 122 12.86 3.96 13.12
CA SER A 122 12.20 2.68 13.36
C SER A 122 13.21 1.53 13.54
N ALA A 123 14.30 1.56 12.77
CA ALA A 123 15.39 0.59 12.85
C ALA A 123 16.14 0.69 14.18
N LEU A 124 16.20 1.87 14.81
CA LEU A 124 16.75 1.99 16.17
C LEU A 124 15.91 1.23 17.20
N PHE A 125 14.57 1.24 17.11
CA PHE A 125 13.75 0.40 18.00
C PHE A 125 13.98 -1.09 17.74
N LEU A 126 14.09 -1.49 16.47
CA LEU A 126 14.39 -2.88 16.10
C LEU A 126 15.70 -3.34 16.73
N THR A 127 16.79 -2.59 16.55
CA THR A 127 18.10 -2.90 17.13
C THR A 127 18.05 -2.91 18.66
N ALA A 128 17.29 -1.99 19.27
CA ALA A 128 17.18 -1.89 20.71
C ALA A 128 16.39 -3.05 21.36
N ILE A 129 15.66 -3.86 20.58
CA ILE A 129 14.94 -5.05 21.08
C ILE A 129 15.82 -6.30 21.05
N ILE A 130 16.84 -6.35 20.19
CA ILE A 130 17.70 -7.52 20.02
C ILE A 130 18.24 -8.08 21.36
N PRO A 131 18.76 -7.25 22.30
CA PRO A 131 19.26 -7.77 23.58
C PRO A 131 18.19 -8.51 24.39
N TYR A 132 16.94 -8.04 24.34
CA TYR A 132 15.81 -8.63 25.07
C TYR A 132 15.43 -10.00 24.48
N LEU A 133 15.49 -10.15 23.15
CA LEU A 133 15.29 -11.45 22.50
C LEU A 133 16.40 -12.45 22.82
N ILE A 134 17.65 -12.00 22.89
CA ILE A 134 18.78 -12.86 23.26
C ILE A 134 18.61 -13.34 24.70
N LEU A 135 18.24 -12.47 25.64
CA LEU A 135 17.95 -12.88 27.02
C LEU A 135 16.77 -13.86 27.08
N ARG A 136 15.73 -13.61 26.29
CA ARG A 136 14.56 -14.47 26.20
C ARG A 136 14.89 -15.88 25.67
N TYR A 137 15.89 -16.04 24.80
CA TYR A 137 16.34 -17.35 24.32
C TYR A 137 16.70 -18.32 25.45
N PHE A 138 17.24 -17.83 26.57
CA PHE A 138 17.60 -18.65 27.73
C PHE A 138 16.40 -19.18 28.53
N PHE A 139 15.20 -18.66 28.29
CA PHE A 139 13.97 -19.14 28.94
C PHE A 139 13.32 -20.35 28.22
N GLY A 140 13.90 -20.82 27.10
CA GLY A 140 13.43 -22.00 26.36
C GLY A 140 12.25 -21.73 25.43
N ASP A 141 11.87 -22.76 24.64
CA ASP A 141 10.72 -22.76 23.71
C ASP A 141 10.78 -21.64 22.64
N MET A 142 11.97 -21.37 22.10
CA MET A 142 12.22 -20.29 21.14
C MET A 142 12.84 -20.80 19.83
N GLN A 143 12.18 -20.48 18.71
CA GLN A 143 12.77 -20.58 17.39
C GLN A 143 13.39 -19.24 16.99
N MET A 144 14.69 -19.08 17.26
CA MET A 144 15.40 -17.80 17.13
C MET A 144 15.27 -17.18 15.73
N LEU A 145 15.45 -17.99 14.68
CA LEU A 145 15.38 -17.51 13.30
C LEU A 145 13.98 -16.99 12.94
N ALA A 146 12.94 -17.78 13.21
CA ALA A 146 11.55 -17.43 12.90
C ALA A 146 11.12 -16.15 13.62
N GLU A 147 11.56 -15.95 14.85
CA GLU A 147 11.24 -14.76 15.64
C GLU A 147 11.99 -13.49 15.19
N ILE A 148 13.24 -13.63 14.77
CA ILE A 148 13.97 -12.53 14.13
C ILE A 148 13.30 -12.16 12.80
N LEU A 149 12.85 -13.15 12.02
CA LEU A 149 12.11 -12.91 10.78
C LEU A 149 10.74 -12.29 11.05
N LEU A 150 10.09 -12.61 12.17
CA LEU A 150 8.84 -11.96 12.59
C LEU A 150 9.06 -10.48 12.93
N LEU A 151 10.14 -10.15 13.65
CA LEU A 151 10.52 -8.76 13.90
C LEU A 151 10.83 -8.02 12.60
N LEU A 152 11.59 -8.64 11.70
CA LEU A 152 11.94 -8.04 10.42
C LEU A 152 10.69 -7.80 9.57
N SER A 153 9.76 -8.75 9.56
CA SER A 153 8.47 -8.63 8.87
C SER A 153 7.64 -7.47 9.42
N THR A 154 7.58 -7.35 10.75
CA THR A 154 6.89 -6.24 11.44
C THR A 154 7.53 -4.90 11.11
N PHE A 155 8.87 -4.84 11.07
CA PHE A 155 9.62 -3.65 10.66
C PHE A 155 9.36 -3.27 9.19
N LEU A 156 9.34 -4.25 8.28
CA LEU A 156 9.02 -4.03 6.86
C LEU A 156 7.58 -3.53 6.66
N LEU A 157 6.62 -4.08 7.42
CA LEU A 157 5.23 -3.64 7.39
C LEU A 157 5.10 -2.18 7.88
N SER A 158 5.83 -1.82 8.94
CA SER A 158 5.90 -0.44 9.40
C SER A 158 6.52 0.49 8.39
N ALA A 159 7.65 0.13 7.79
CA ALA A 159 8.27 0.93 6.75
C ALA A 159 7.32 1.17 5.58
N THR A 160 6.49 0.18 5.25
CA THR A 160 5.42 0.27 4.25
C THR A 160 4.31 1.24 4.67
N PHE A 161 3.76 1.10 5.88
CA PHE A 161 2.75 2.05 6.38
C PHE A 161 3.29 3.47 6.49
N THR A 162 4.55 3.66 6.91
CA THR A 162 5.20 4.97 6.92
C THR A 162 5.34 5.52 5.50
N ALA A 163 5.69 4.70 4.50
CA ALA A 163 5.74 5.14 3.09
C ALA A 163 4.38 5.60 2.58
N ILE A 164 3.31 4.84 2.89
CA ILE A 164 1.93 5.21 2.56
C ILE A 164 1.57 6.53 3.24
N THR A 165 1.85 6.68 4.54
CA THR A 165 1.52 7.91 5.27
C THR A 165 2.30 9.12 4.76
N VAL A 166 3.59 8.98 4.45
CA VAL A 166 4.41 10.02 3.81
C VAL A 166 3.84 10.35 2.42
N GLY A 167 3.42 9.36 1.65
CA GLY A 167 2.76 9.54 0.36
C GLY A 167 1.49 10.38 0.45
N PHE A 168 0.61 10.00 1.37
CA PHE A 168 -0.67 10.67 1.62
C PHE A 168 -0.49 12.05 2.25
N SER A 169 0.65 12.32 2.89
CA SER A 169 0.94 13.62 3.52
C SER A 169 0.85 14.81 2.55
N GLY A 170 1.07 14.58 1.25
CA GLY A 170 0.94 15.61 0.22
C GLY A 170 -0.50 16.00 -0.12
N LEU A 171 -1.50 15.22 0.29
CA LEU A 171 -2.90 15.47 -0.06
C LEU A 171 -3.46 16.69 0.70
N THR A 172 -4.33 17.45 0.04
CA THR A 172 -4.92 18.68 0.60
C THR A 172 -6.01 18.40 1.65
N SER A 173 -6.74 17.28 1.54
CA SER A 173 -7.76 16.89 2.53
C SER A 173 -7.11 16.34 3.79
N ALA A 174 -7.30 17.03 4.92
CA ALA A 174 -6.78 16.61 6.22
C ALA A 174 -7.36 15.26 6.67
N LEU A 175 -8.65 15.01 6.40
CA LEU A 175 -9.32 13.76 6.78
C LEU A 175 -8.64 12.55 6.11
N ILE A 176 -8.39 12.63 4.81
CA ILE A 176 -7.86 11.50 4.02
C ILE A 176 -6.37 11.32 4.28
N ARG A 177 -5.66 12.43 4.44
CA ARG A 177 -4.24 12.43 4.80
C ARG A 177 -3.97 11.70 6.12
N VAL A 178 -4.87 11.82 7.10
CA VAL A 178 -4.68 11.36 8.47
C VAL A 178 -5.39 10.03 8.69
N ILE A 179 -6.71 9.97 8.46
CA ILE A 179 -7.56 8.86 8.89
C ILE A 179 -7.22 7.58 8.11
N LEU A 180 -7.05 7.67 6.79
CA LEU A 180 -6.90 6.46 5.96
C LEU A 180 -5.59 5.70 6.25
N PRO A 181 -4.40 6.35 6.28
CA PRO A 181 -3.17 5.64 6.63
C PRO A 181 -3.14 5.16 8.09
N ILE A 182 -3.70 5.93 9.04
CA ILE A 182 -3.78 5.50 10.45
C ILE A 182 -4.70 4.30 10.61
N THR A 183 -5.88 4.32 9.99
CA THR A 183 -6.82 3.19 10.07
C THR A 183 -6.24 1.94 9.43
N ALA A 184 -5.56 2.06 8.28
CA ALA A 184 -4.84 0.95 7.68
C ALA A 184 -3.75 0.38 8.61
N ALA A 185 -2.95 1.26 9.23
CA ALA A 185 -1.94 0.86 10.19
C ALA A 185 -2.54 0.22 11.46
N ALA A 186 -3.69 0.74 11.92
CA ALA A 186 -4.43 0.20 13.06
C ALA A 186 -5.02 -1.18 12.76
N ILE A 187 -5.60 -1.38 11.57
CA ILE A 187 -6.07 -2.70 11.13
C ILE A 187 -4.90 -3.68 11.06
N GLY A 188 -3.77 -3.27 10.45
CA GLY A 188 -2.56 -4.11 10.39
C GLY A 188 -2.03 -4.47 11.79
N PHE A 189 -2.02 -3.52 12.71
CA PHE A 189 -1.67 -3.77 14.11
C PHE A 189 -2.66 -4.73 14.78
N MET A 190 -3.97 -4.54 14.62
CA MET A 190 -4.99 -5.39 15.21
C MET A 190 -4.91 -6.83 14.69
N ILE A 191 -4.62 -7.02 13.39
CA ILE A 191 -4.38 -8.34 12.80
C ILE A 191 -3.17 -9.01 13.45
N LEU A 192 -2.07 -8.30 13.66
CA LEU A 192 -0.90 -8.87 14.33
C LEU A 192 -1.17 -9.17 15.81
N VAL A 193 -1.94 -8.33 16.49
CA VAL A 193 -2.33 -8.59 17.89
C VAL A 193 -3.25 -9.81 17.99
N SER A 194 -4.23 -9.95 17.11
CA SER A 194 -5.11 -11.15 17.08
C SER A 194 -4.31 -12.41 16.75
N MET A 195 -3.27 -12.27 15.94
CA MET A 195 -2.31 -13.31 15.65
C MET A 195 -1.44 -13.70 16.87
N TYR A 196 -0.99 -12.73 17.67
CA TYR A 196 -0.18 -12.99 18.87
C TYR A 196 -1.01 -13.55 20.05
N PHE A 197 -2.26 -13.09 20.21
CA PHE A 197 -3.09 -13.36 21.41
C PHE A 197 -4.38 -14.14 21.14
N GLY A 198 -4.78 -14.36 19.88
CA GLY A 198 -6.04 -15.03 19.53
C GLY A 198 -6.09 -16.54 19.79
N GLY A 199 -4.97 -17.14 20.22
CA GLY A 199 -4.87 -18.54 20.59
C GLY A 199 -3.42 -19.03 20.58
N ARG A 200 -3.15 -20.20 21.17
CA ARG A 200 -1.82 -20.83 21.09
C ARG A 200 -1.47 -21.21 19.64
N ASN A 201 -2.46 -21.69 18.88
CA ASN A 201 -2.28 -22.19 17.52
C ASN A 201 -1.90 -21.05 16.56
N ASN A 202 -2.59 -19.90 16.60
CA ASN A 202 -2.31 -18.77 15.70
C ASN A 202 -0.87 -18.27 15.79
N TYR A 203 -0.33 -18.15 17.00
CA TYR A 203 1.07 -17.74 17.19
C TYR A 203 2.03 -18.80 16.65
N GLN A 204 1.75 -20.09 16.89
CA GLN A 204 2.58 -21.18 16.39
C GLN A 204 2.54 -21.28 14.85
N GLU A 205 1.40 -21.03 14.22
CA GLU A 205 1.26 -21.02 12.75
C GLU A 205 2.15 -19.95 12.11
N ILE A 206 2.21 -18.75 12.67
CA ILE A 206 3.08 -17.67 12.15
C ILE A 206 4.55 -18.02 12.28
N ILE A 207 4.92 -18.56 13.45
CA ILE A 207 6.28 -19.01 13.71
C ILE A 207 6.64 -20.13 12.72
N GLN A 208 5.75 -21.10 12.48
CA GLN A 208 5.91 -22.16 11.47
C GLN A 208 6.08 -21.59 10.06
N LEU A 209 5.26 -20.60 9.65
CA LEU A 209 5.41 -19.93 8.35
C LEU A 209 6.78 -19.25 8.19
N LEU A 210 7.37 -18.79 9.30
CA LEU A 210 8.66 -18.10 9.33
C LEU A 210 9.85 -19.03 9.60
N THR A 211 9.63 -20.34 9.81
CA THR A 211 10.74 -21.32 9.84
C THR A 211 11.39 -21.53 8.48
N LEU A 212 10.66 -21.23 7.40
CA LEU A 212 11.09 -21.38 6.02
C LEU A 212 11.51 -22.81 5.62
N GLU A 213 10.97 -23.83 6.30
CA GLU A 213 11.29 -25.24 6.01
C GLU A 213 10.70 -25.75 4.70
N SER A 214 9.56 -25.21 4.28
CA SER A 214 8.87 -25.60 3.04
C SER A 214 9.06 -24.57 1.94
N ALA A 215 9.14 -25.01 0.68
CA ALA A 215 9.19 -24.12 -0.47
C ALA A 215 8.00 -23.14 -0.48
N ALA A 216 6.80 -23.59 -0.10
CA ALA A 216 5.62 -22.75 0.04
C ALA A 216 5.83 -21.61 1.06
N SER A 217 6.36 -21.92 2.25
CA SER A 217 6.66 -20.90 3.27
C SER A 217 7.72 -19.89 2.80
N THR A 218 8.74 -20.34 2.08
CA THR A 218 9.75 -19.46 1.47
C THR A 218 9.13 -18.53 0.43
N PHE A 219 8.29 -19.05 -0.47
CA PHE A 219 7.62 -18.23 -1.48
C PHE A 219 6.64 -17.23 -0.87
N THR A 220 5.91 -17.61 0.18
CA THR A 220 5.02 -16.70 0.92
C THR A 220 5.81 -15.56 1.57
N PHE A 221 6.95 -15.86 2.21
CA PHE A 221 7.82 -14.85 2.81
C PHE A 221 8.45 -13.91 1.77
N LEU A 222 8.92 -14.45 0.64
CA LEU A 222 9.42 -13.63 -0.47
C LEU A 222 8.30 -12.77 -1.08
N GLY A 223 7.10 -13.32 -1.22
CA GLY A 223 5.91 -12.60 -1.66
C GLY A 223 5.58 -11.41 -0.75
N LEU A 224 5.64 -11.62 0.57
CA LEU A 224 5.47 -10.54 1.57
C LEU A 224 6.50 -9.42 1.36
N ILE A 225 7.78 -9.76 1.19
CA ILE A 225 8.84 -8.78 0.93
C ILE A 225 8.55 -8.00 -0.35
N CYS A 226 8.19 -8.69 -1.43
CA CYS A 226 7.85 -8.06 -2.71
C CYS A 226 6.66 -7.11 -2.59
N ILE A 227 5.59 -7.50 -1.89
CA ILE A 227 4.43 -6.64 -1.63
C ILE A 227 4.85 -5.41 -0.84
N CYS A 228 5.57 -5.56 0.26
CA CYS A 228 6.01 -4.46 1.11
C CYS A 228 6.87 -3.46 0.32
N ILE A 229 7.85 -3.93 -0.45
CA ILE A 229 8.70 -3.06 -1.28
C ILE A 229 7.86 -2.33 -2.33
N TYR A 230 6.98 -3.04 -3.04
CA TYR A 230 6.16 -2.47 -4.10
C TYR A 230 5.16 -1.44 -3.56
N THR A 231 4.45 -1.76 -2.49
CA THR A 231 3.46 -0.86 -1.87
C THR A 231 4.13 0.35 -1.22
N ALA A 232 5.30 0.18 -0.59
CA ALA A 232 6.11 1.29 -0.10
C ALA A 232 6.55 2.20 -1.26
N TRP A 233 7.05 1.62 -2.35
CA TRP A 233 7.43 2.38 -3.54
C TRP A 233 6.26 3.17 -4.12
N MET A 234 5.08 2.55 -4.24
CA MET A 234 3.86 3.23 -4.70
C MET A 234 3.38 4.34 -3.76
N GLY A 235 3.46 4.13 -2.45
CA GLY A 235 3.15 5.16 -1.47
C GLY A 235 4.05 6.38 -1.63
N LEU A 236 5.36 6.16 -1.75
CA LEU A 236 6.31 7.25 -2.00
C LEU A 236 6.07 7.93 -3.34
N ASP A 237 5.86 7.15 -4.41
CA ASP A 237 5.64 7.69 -5.75
C ASP A 237 4.34 8.51 -5.83
N LEU A 238 3.30 8.15 -5.06
CA LEU A 238 2.11 9.00 -4.88
C LEU A 238 2.49 10.36 -4.29
N GLY A 239 3.20 10.39 -3.16
CA GLY A 239 3.64 11.65 -2.53
C GLY A 239 4.54 12.47 -3.44
N THR A 240 5.45 11.80 -4.15
CA THR A 240 6.32 12.44 -5.11
C THR A 240 5.56 13.01 -6.31
N SER A 241 4.54 12.33 -6.81
CA SER A 241 3.74 12.79 -7.94
C SER A 241 2.91 14.04 -7.65
N ILE A 242 2.66 14.35 -6.37
CA ILE A 242 1.98 15.57 -5.92
C ILE A 242 2.90 16.79 -6.03
N ILE A 243 4.20 16.62 -5.73
CA ILE A 243 5.19 17.71 -5.71
C ILE A 243 6.00 17.81 -7.01
N ALA A 244 6.00 16.76 -7.84
CA ALA A 244 6.76 16.72 -9.08
C ALA A 244 6.21 17.68 -10.15
N PRO A 245 7.08 18.29 -10.97
CA PRO A 245 6.64 19.12 -12.08
C PRO A 245 5.91 18.29 -13.15
N ILE A 246 4.96 18.90 -13.85
CA ILE A 246 4.08 18.23 -14.84
C ILE A 246 4.88 17.56 -15.98
N ALA A 247 6.09 18.05 -16.27
CA ALA A 247 6.96 17.50 -17.31
C ALA A 247 7.63 16.17 -16.92
N GLU A 248 7.68 15.83 -15.62
CA GLU A 248 8.31 14.58 -15.16
C GLU A 248 7.33 13.40 -15.30
N ASN A 249 7.57 12.54 -16.30
CA ASN A 249 6.72 11.38 -16.53
C ASN A 249 7.01 10.24 -15.54
N ARG A 250 6.21 10.15 -14.48
CA ARG A 250 6.24 9.01 -13.55
C ARG A 250 5.26 7.89 -13.90
N ALA A 251 4.17 8.21 -14.58
CA ALA A 251 3.07 7.28 -14.83
C ALA A 251 3.49 6.08 -15.68
N THR A 252 4.33 6.29 -16.70
CA THR A 252 4.78 5.20 -17.58
C THR A 252 5.60 4.16 -16.81
N LEU A 253 6.58 4.60 -16.02
CA LEU A 253 7.43 3.68 -15.26
C LEU A 253 6.62 2.91 -14.22
N ARG A 254 5.73 3.61 -13.49
CA ARG A 254 4.76 3.01 -12.57
C ARG A 254 3.92 1.92 -13.22
N ARG A 255 3.30 2.21 -14.36
CA ARG A 255 2.43 1.25 -15.06
C ARG A 255 3.18 0.04 -15.62
N ILE A 256 4.39 0.23 -16.17
CA ILE A 256 5.20 -0.88 -16.68
C ILE A 256 5.65 -1.80 -15.54
N VAL A 257 6.16 -1.22 -14.44
CA VAL A 257 6.61 -2.00 -13.27
C VAL A 257 5.44 -2.77 -12.66
N SER A 258 4.29 -2.13 -12.46
CA SER A 258 3.09 -2.82 -11.95
C SER A 258 2.60 -3.91 -12.88
N LEU A 259 2.50 -3.63 -14.18
CA LEU A 259 2.05 -4.62 -15.16
C LEU A 259 2.99 -5.82 -15.16
N GLY A 260 4.30 -5.59 -15.22
CA GLY A 260 5.32 -6.64 -15.18
C GLY A 260 5.32 -7.45 -13.88
N LEU A 261 5.16 -6.79 -12.73
CA LEU A 261 5.11 -7.47 -11.43
C LEU A 261 3.86 -8.34 -11.31
N ILE A 262 2.70 -7.80 -11.67
CA ILE A 262 1.42 -8.52 -11.63
C ILE A 262 1.46 -9.70 -12.60
N THR A 263 1.90 -9.51 -13.84
CA THR A 263 2.02 -10.62 -14.80
C THR A 263 3.00 -11.69 -14.36
N THR A 264 4.17 -11.30 -13.82
CA THR A 264 5.16 -12.27 -13.33
C THR A 264 4.62 -13.05 -12.14
N THR A 265 3.95 -12.37 -11.19
CA THR A 265 3.29 -13.01 -10.04
C THR A 265 2.28 -14.04 -10.53
N LEU A 266 1.40 -13.63 -11.43
CA LEU A 266 0.37 -14.49 -12.01
C LEU A 266 0.96 -15.72 -12.73
N LEU A 267 2.02 -15.52 -13.53
CA LEU A 267 2.71 -16.61 -14.20
C LEU A 267 3.34 -17.57 -13.20
N VAL A 268 4.12 -17.09 -12.24
CA VAL A 268 4.79 -17.93 -11.23
C VAL A 268 3.77 -18.77 -10.48
N PHE A 269 2.70 -18.16 -9.98
CA PHE A 269 1.68 -18.88 -9.21
C PHE A 269 0.87 -19.87 -10.07
N SER A 270 0.67 -19.58 -11.36
CA SER A 270 0.02 -20.52 -12.27
C SER A 270 0.82 -21.83 -12.48
N PHE A 271 2.14 -21.81 -12.26
CA PHE A 271 3.00 -22.98 -12.38
C PHE A 271 3.22 -23.74 -11.07
N THR A 272 3.06 -23.09 -9.91
CA THR A 272 3.30 -23.71 -8.60
C THR A 272 2.11 -24.51 -8.07
N GLY A 273 0.95 -24.47 -8.75
CA GLY A 273 -0.24 -25.22 -8.35
C GLY A 273 -0.91 -24.69 -7.08
N VAL A 274 -0.60 -23.44 -6.70
CA VAL A 274 -1.27 -22.74 -5.61
C VAL A 274 -2.72 -22.43 -6.01
N GLY A 275 -3.66 -22.58 -5.08
CA GLY A 275 -5.07 -22.33 -5.31
C GLY A 275 -5.39 -20.87 -5.66
N ALA A 276 -6.54 -20.67 -6.31
CA ALA A 276 -7.01 -19.34 -6.71
C ALA A 276 -7.30 -18.42 -5.50
N ASP A 277 -7.69 -19.04 -4.38
CA ASP A 277 -7.97 -18.46 -3.07
C ASP A 277 -6.81 -17.62 -2.50
N VAL A 278 -5.56 -18.02 -2.75
CA VAL A 278 -4.37 -17.27 -2.30
C VAL A 278 -3.91 -16.26 -3.36
N VAL A 279 -3.96 -16.64 -4.63
CA VAL A 279 -3.39 -15.87 -5.74
C VAL A 279 -4.20 -14.61 -6.03
N ILE A 280 -5.53 -14.68 -5.93
CA ILE A 280 -6.41 -13.54 -6.20
C ILE A 280 -6.19 -12.42 -5.17
N PRO A 281 -6.31 -12.65 -3.84
CA PRO A 281 -6.03 -11.60 -2.85
C PRO A 281 -4.64 -11.00 -3.00
N LEU A 282 -3.62 -11.83 -3.25
CA LEU A 282 -2.25 -11.36 -3.47
C LEU A 282 -2.16 -10.37 -4.63
N CYS A 283 -2.75 -10.70 -5.78
CA CYS A 283 -2.74 -9.85 -6.96
C CYS A 283 -3.64 -8.61 -6.78
N LEU A 284 -4.73 -8.72 -6.04
CA LEU A 284 -5.59 -7.58 -5.69
C LEU A 284 -4.82 -6.56 -4.85
N VAL A 285 -4.04 -7.00 -3.87
CA VAL A 285 -3.16 -6.12 -3.06
C VAL A 285 -2.17 -5.34 -3.94
N LEU A 286 -1.61 -5.98 -4.98
CA LEU A 286 -0.74 -5.31 -5.95
C LEU A 286 -1.51 -4.35 -6.89
N CYS A 287 -2.76 -4.66 -7.22
CA CYS A 287 -3.61 -3.85 -8.09
C CYS A 287 -4.12 -2.57 -7.41
N ILE A 288 -4.39 -2.58 -6.10
CA ILE A 288 -4.93 -1.44 -5.34
C ILE A 288 -4.18 -0.13 -5.61
N PRO A 289 -2.88 -0.01 -5.29
CA PRO A 289 -2.20 1.28 -5.36
C PRO A 289 -2.09 1.79 -6.80
N VAL A 290 -1.75 0.92 -7.76
CA VAL A 290 -1.58 1.35 -9.15
C VAL A 290 -2.90 1.77 -9.78
N SER A 291 -4.00 1.08 -9.47
CA SER A 291 -5.32 1.40 -10.02
C SER A 291 -5.82 2.73 -9.46
N MET A 292 -5.69 2.92 -8.15
CA MET A 292 -6.06 4.16 -7.47
C MET A 292 -5.29 5.37 -8.03
N ILE A 293 -3.97 5.26 -8.18
CA ILE A 293 -3.15 6.35 -8.72
C ILE A 293 -3.51 6.60 -10.20
N SER A 294 -3.59 5.55 -11.02
CA SER A 294 -3.83 5.68 -12.46
C SER A 294 -5.21 6.30 -12.77
N LEU A 295 -6.24 5.96 -12.01
CA LEU A 295 -7.60 6.49 -12.17
C LEU A 295 -7.73 7.96 -11.73
N THR A 296 -6.83 8.42 -10.85
CA THR A 296 -6.88 9.77 -10.28
C THR A 296 -5.81 10.72 -10.84
N GLU A 297 -4.98 10.25 -11.77
CA GLU A 297 -3.93 11.03 -12.42
C GLU A 297 -4.44 12.26 -13.17
N ASN A 298 -3.63 13.32 -13.09
CA ASN A 298 -3.85 14.55 -13.85
C ASN A 298 -3.83 14.30 -15.36
N SER A 299 -4.84 14.82 -16.05
CA SER A 299 -5.04 14.58 -17.49
C SER A 299 -4.31 15.56 -18.41
N ARG A 300 -3.43 16.40 -17.86
CA ARG A 300 -2.65 17.37 -18.65
C ARG A 300 -1.46 16.63 -19.25
N LEU A 301 -1.51 16.41 -20.55
CA LEU A 301 -0.49 15.71 -21.30
C LEU A 301 0.38 16.73 -22.03
N VAL A 302 1.70 16.58 -21.94
CA VAL A 302 2.64 17.46 -22.66
C VAL A 302 3.32 16.72 -23.81
N PRO A 303 3.60 17.37 -24.96
CA PRO A 303 4.18 16.71 -26.14
C PRO A 303 5.44 15.88 -25.89
N PRO A 304 6.42 16.30 -25.04
CA PRO A 304 7.62 15.50 -24.78
C PRO A 304 7.35 14.10 -24.22
N ILE A 305 6.26 13.92 -23.46
CA ILE A 305 5.88 12.62 -22.89
C ILE A 305 5.33 11.68 -23.96
N VAL A 306 4.66 12.24 -24.97
CA VAL A 306 3.97 11.50 -26.03
C VAL A 306 4.92 11.13 -27.16
N ALA A 307 5.92 11.98 -27.43
CA ALA A 307 6.88 11.86 -28.51
C ALA A 307 7.58 10.49 -28.66
N PRO A 308 8.12 9.86 -27.60
CA PRO A 308 8.79 8.56 -27.76
C PRO A 308 7.85 7.45 -28.24
N PHE A 309 6.55 7.56 -27.96
CA PHE A 309 5.54 6.58 -28.34
C PHE A 309 5.00 6.83 -29.75
N THR A 310 4.68 8.08 -30.08
CA THR A 310 4.14 8.43 -31.41
C THR A 310 5.15 8.25 -32.53
N ARG A 311 6.45 8.43 -32.25
CA ARG A 311 7.55 8.17 -33.20
C ARG A 311 7.68 6.70 -33.61
N ARG A 312 7.12 5.75 -32.84
CA ARG A 312 7.12 4.30 -33.13
C ARG A 312 5.89 3.83 -33.93
N GLY A 313 5.18 4.74 -34.58
CA GLY A 313 4.03 4.42 -35.45
C GLY A 313 2.77 4.00 -34.68
N VAL A 314 1.91 3.20 -35.31
CA VAL A 314 0.57 2.83 -34.79
C VAL A 314 0.63 1.95 -33.54
N LEU A 315 1.58 1.00 -33.50
CA LEU A 315 1.80 0.15 -32.32
C LEU A 315 2.32 0.98 -31.15
N GLY A 316 3.24 1.91 -31.40
CA GLY A 316 3.72 2.86 -30.41
C GLY A 316 2.62 3.75 -29.82
N LYS A 317 1.71 4.26 -30.67
CA LYS A 317 0.54 5.03 -30.23
C LYS A 317 -0.40 4.21 -29.34
N SER A 318 -0.65 2.96 -29.70
CA SER A 318 -1.55 2.08 -28.92
C SER A 318 -0.95 1.74 -27.56
N ALA A 319 0.33 1.38 -27.51
CA ALA A 319 1.06 1.18 -26.25
C ALA A 319 1.12 2.48 -25.42
N GLY A 320 1.28 3.62 -26.08
CA GLY A 320 1.21 4.93 -25.46
C GLY A 320 -0.11 5.16 -24.75
N ARG A 321 -1.25 4.84 -25.36
CA ARG A 321 -2.58 5.00 -24.74
C ARG A 321 -2.79 4.14 -23.49
N LEU A 322 -2.01 3.08 -23.31
CA LEU A 322 -1.97 2.30 -22.08
C LEU A 322 -1.07 2.93 -21.00
N LEU A 323 0.00 3.61 -21.42
CA LEU A 323 1.11 4.03 -20.56
C LEU A 323 1.22 5.54 -20.31
N TYR A 324 0.51 6.37 -21.07
CA TYR A 324 0.51 7.83 -20.91
C TYR A 324 -0.10 8.22 -19.57
N PRO A 325 0.39 9.30 -18.94
CA PRO A 325 -0.28 9.85 -17.76
C PRO A 325 -1.69 10.32 -18.09
N GLY A 326 -2.60 10.14 -17.13
CA GLY A 326 -3.94 10.68 -17.14
C GLY A 326 -5.03 9.65 -16.90
N ARG A 327 -6.14 10.09 -16.29
CA ARG A 327 -7.28 9.24 -15.95
C ARG A 327 -7.94 8.47 -17.10
N ALA A 328 -7.95 9.02 -18.32
CA ALA A 328 -8.57 8.34 -19.46
C ALA A 328 -7.76 7.12 -19.91
N THR A 329 -6.44 7.26 -19.97
CA THR A 329 -5.51 6.15 -20.22
C THR A 329 -5.40 5.24 -18.99
N GLY A 330 -5.54 5.80 -17.78
CA GLY A 330 -5.62 5.05 -16.53
C GLY A 330 -6.81 4.10 -16.48
N LEU A 331 -7.98 4.49 -16.98
CA LEU A 331 -9.13 3.60 -17.12
C LEU A 331 -8.82 2.41 -18.03
N ILE A 332 -8.19 2.64 -19.18
CA ILE A 332 -7.77 1.55 -20.08
C ILE A 332 -6.74 0.64 -19.39
N PHE A 333 -5.80 1.22 -18.64
CA PHE A 333 -4.81 0.45 -17.90
C PHE A 333 -5.45 -0.46 -16.85
N VAL A 334 -6.37 0.07 -16.04
CA VAL A 334 -7.07 -0.73 -15.03
C VAL A 334 -7.96 -1.80 -15.67
N LEU A 335 -8.62 -1.51 -16.79
CA LEU A 335 -9.35 -2.53 -17.56
C LEU A 335 -8.43 -3.60 -18.12
N THR A 336 -7.22 -3.23 -18.52
CA THR A 336 -6.21 -4.21 -18.96
C THR A 336 -5.81 -5.13 -17.80
N LEU A 337 -5.63 -4.59 -16.59
CA LEU A 337 -5.40 -5.41 -15.39
C LEU A 337 -6.58 -6.34 -15.08
N TYR A 338 -7.82 -5.83 -15.18
CA TYR A 338 -9.03 -6.64 -15.00
C TYR A 338 -9.11 -7.82 -15.97
N LEU A 339 -8.86 -7.56 -17.26
CA LEU A 339 -8.84 -8.59 -18.30
C LEU A 339 -7.71 -9.59 -18.08
N LEU A 340 -6.56 -9.12 -17.61
CA LEU A 340 -5.40 -9.95 -17.32
C LEU A 340 -5.67 -10.91 -16.16
N MET A 341 -6.33 -10.43 -15.09
CA MET A 341 -6.79 -11.25 -13.98
C MET A 341 -7.85 -12.28 -14.42
N HIS A 342 -8.80 -11.89 -15.28
CA HIS A 342 -9.77 -12.83 -15.84
C HIS A 342 -9.13 -13.89 -16.75
N GLY A 343 -8.13 -13.51 -17.53
CA GLY A 343 -7.35 -14.44 -18.35
C GLY A 343 -6.68 -15.53 -17.51
N LEU A 344 -6.19 -15.17 -16.31
CA LEU A 344 -5.67 -16.14 -15.35
C LEU A 344 -6.75 -17.10 -14.85
N LEU A 345 -7.93 -16.61 -14.47
CA LEU A 345 -9.02 -17.49 -14.00
C LEU A 345 -9.42 -18.52 -15.06
N LEU A 346 -9.46 -18.10 -16.32
CA LEU A 346 -9.70 -19.00 -17.45
C LEU A 346 -8.57 -20.04 -17.59
N PHE A 347 -7.32 -19.64 -17.37
CA PHE A 347 -6.17 -20.54 -17.37
C PHE A 347 -6.22 -21.57 -16.22
N TYR A 348 -6.60 -21.16 -15.01
CA TYR A 348 -6.82 -22.07 -13.88
C TYR A 348 -7.89 -23.11 -14.19
N LYS A 349 -9.03 -22.66 -14.73
CA LYS A 349 -10.12 -23.53 -15.16
C LYS A 349 -9.66 -24.52 -16.24
N TYR A 350 -8.86 -24.06 -17.22
CA TYR A 350 -8.29 -24.92 -18.26
C TYR A 350 -7.35 -26.01 -17.69
N ARG A 351 -6.61 -25.69 -16.62
CA ARG A 351 -5.79 -26.67 -15.90
C ARG A 351 -6.57 -27.63 -14.99
N GLY A 352 -7.89 -27.47 -14.89
CA GLY A 352 -8.72 -28.29 -14.01
C GLY A 352 -8.58 -27.93 -12.53
N ILE A 353 -8.02 -26.76 -12.21
CA ILE A 353 -8.01 -26.23 -10.84
C ILE A 353 -9.40 -25.63 -10.59
N THR A 354 -10.03 -26.04 -9.49
CA THR A 354 -11.35 -25.54 -9.09
C THR A 354 -11.25 -24.05 -8.77
N VAL A 355 -12.05 -23.24 -9.46
CA VAL A 355 -12.20 -21.82 -9.20
C VAL A 355 -13.61 -21.63 -8.65
N ASP A 356 -13.71 -21.15 -7.42
CA ASP A 356 -15.01 -20.95 -6.80
C ASP A 356 -15.71 -19.74 -7.44
N PRO A 357 -17.04 -19.78 -7.65
CA PRO A 357 -17.77 -18.62 -8.16
C PRO A 357 -17.55 -17.37 -7.30
N TRP A 358 -17.33 -17.55 -6.00
CA TRP A 358 -17.04 -16.47 -5.05
C TRP A 358 -15.74 -15.72 -5.36
N ASP A 359 -14.69 -16.43 -5.77
CA ASP A 359 -13.41 -15.83 -6.18
C ASP A 359 -13.59 -14.83 -7.33
N VAL A 360 -14.46 -15.18 -8.28
CA VAL A 360 -14.81 -14.33 -9.42
C VAL A 360 -15.62 -13.13 -8.96
N VAL A 361 -16.57 -13.32 -8.04
CA VAL A 361 -17.37 -12.23 -7.46
C VAL A 361 -16.48 -11.25 -6.71
N VAL A 362 -15.51 -11.71 -5.92
CA VAL A 362 -14.55 -10.86 -5.19
C VAL A 362 -13.70 -10.04 -6.17
N LEU A 363 -13.18 -10.68 -7.21
CA LEU A 363 -12.42 -10.00 -8.27
C LEU A 363 -13.26 -8.92 -8.98
N ASN A 364 -14.48 -9.26 -9.38
CA ASN A 364 -15.39 -8.31 -10.05
C ASN A 364 -15.76 -7.14 -9.15
N SER A 365 -16.09 -7.43 -7.89
CA SER A 365 -16.44 -6.43 -6.88
C SER A 365 -15.31 -5.43 -6.69
N PHE A 366 -14.06 -5.90 -6.60
CA PHE A 366 -12.89 -5.04 -6.48
C PHE A 366 -12.81 -3.98 -7.60
N PHE A 367 -12.87 -4.40 -8.86
CA PHE A 367 -12.79 -3.47 -9.99
C PHE A 367 -14.05 -2.60 -10.10
N ALA A 368 -15.21 -3.14 -9.78
CA ALA A 368 -16.45 -2.38 -9.73
C ALA A 368 -16.42 -1.26 -8.67
N ILE A 369 -15.86 -1.50 -7.49
CA ILE A 369 -15.66 -0.47 -6.43
C ILE A 369 -14.85 0.71 -6.98
N LEU A 370 -13.76 0.42 -7.70
CA LEU A 370 -12.88 1.42 -8.30
C LEU A 370 -13.58 2.21 -9.43
N PHE A 371 -14.29 1.52 -10.32
CA PHE A 371 -15.00 2.17 -11.43
C PHE A 371 -16.20 2.98 -10.94
N PHE A 372 -16.94 2.51 -9.94
CA PHE A 372 -18.02 3.26 -9.32
C PHE A 372 -17.50 4.56 -8.69
N ALA A 373 -16.42 4.49 -7.90
CA ALA A 373 -15.80 5.66 -7.31
C ALA A 373 -15.30 6.66 -8.37
N LEU A 374 -14.77 6.17 -9.49
CA LEU A 374 -14.35 7.00 -10.63
C LEU A 374 -15.56 7.75 -11.23
N VAL A 375 -16.65 7.03 -11.48
CA VAL A 375 -17.89 7.59 -12.04
C VAL A 375 -18.45 8.69 -11.14
N LEU A 376 -18.54 8.43 -9.83
CA LEU A 376 -19.00 9.44 -8.86
C LEU A 376 -18.07 10.66 -8.84
N THR A 377 -16.76 10.44 -8.88
CA THR A 377 -15.78 11.54 -8.95
C THR A 377 -15.96 12.38 -10.22
N HIS A 378 -16.33 11.77 -11.36
CA HIS A 378 -16.58 12.51 -12.59
C HIS A 378 -17.88 13.33 -12.56
N ILE A 379 -18.93 12.80 -11.95
CA ILE A 379 -20.23 13.44 -11.86
C ILE A 379 -20.18 14.58 -10.84
N PHE A 380 -19.71 14.32 -9.63
CA PHE A 380 -19.79 15.26 -8.50
C PHE A 380 -18.56 16.16 -8.35
N ALA A 381 -17.36 15.71 -8.76
CA ALA A 381 -16.11 16.41 -8.48
C ALA A 381 -15.48 17.15 -9.67
N ARG A 382 -16.26 17.45 -10.73
CA ARG A 382 -15.73 18.00 -12.00
C ARG A 382 -14.85 19.25 -11.83
N LYS A 383 -15.17 20.12 -10.87
CA LYS A 383 -14.50 21.41 -10.62
C LYS A 383 -13.47 21.41 -9.48
N TYR A 384 -13.36 20.33 -8.70
CA TYR A 384 -12.47 20.31 -7.55
C TYR A 384 -11.03 19.94 -7.94
N SER A 385 -10.06 20.59 -7.30
CA SER A 385 -8.63 20.29 -7.45
C SER A 385 -8.23 19.01 -6.71
N ASN A 386 -8.85 18.71 -5.58
CA ASN A 386 -8.55 17.53 -4.76
C ASN A 386 -9.33 16.28 -5.19
N ARG A 387 -9.02 15.77 -6.39
CA ARG A 387 -9.74 14.62 -6.97
C ARG A 387 -9.39 13.29 -6.32
N ILE A 388 -8.10 13.08 -5.98
CA ILE A 388 -7.65 11.87 -5.28
C ILE A 388 -8.41 11.73 -3.96
N GLY A 389 -8.53 12.82 -3.20
CA GLY A 389 -9.28 12.79 -1.96
C GLY A 389 -10.75 12.43 -2.17
N ILE A 390 -11.43 13.07 -3.11
CA ILE A 390 -12.86 12.78 -3.34
C ILE A 390 -13.08 11.34 -3.81
N PHE A 391 -12.19 10.83 -4.67
CA PHE A 391 -12.22 9.42 -5.11
C PHE A 391 -12.13 8.45 -3.92
N MET A 392 -11.20 8.69 -3.00
CA MET A 392 -11.04 7.86 -1.79
C MET A 392 -12.25 7.96 -0.86
N LEU A 393 -12.83 9.16 -0.71
CA LEU A 393 -14.04 9.36 0.08
C LEU A 393 -15.20 8.53 -0.47
N PHE A 394 -15.35 8.45 -1.81
CA PHE A 394 -16.38 7.62 -2.43
C PHE A 394 -16.13 6.11 -2.27
N ILE A 395 -14.88 5.66 -2.17
CA ILE A 395 -14.58 4.28 -1.79
C ILE A 395 -15.00 4.03 -0.35
N CYS A 396 -14.56 4.87 0.59
CA CYS A 396 -14.92 4.75 2.01
C CYS A 396 -16.44 4.79 2.22
N SER A 397 -17.17 5.64 1.50
CA SER A 397 -18.63 5.75 1.63
C SER A 397 -19.35 4.49 1.15
N GLN A 398 -18.84 3.78 0.14
CA GLN A 398 -19.42 2.52 -0.30
C GLN A 398 -19.37 1.47 0.81
N PHE A 399 -18.18 1.28 1.41
CA PHE A 399 -18.00 0.36 2.54
C PHE A 399 -18.88 0.76 3.74
N LEU A 400 -18.94 2.06 4.06
CA LEU A 400 -19.77 2.55 5.16
C LEU A 400 -21.26 2.25 4.93
N ILE A 401 -21.77 2.51 3.73
CA ILE A 401 -23.18 2.25 3.40
C ILE A 401 -23.47 0.75 3.48
N SER A 402 -22.63 -0.11 2.90
CA SER A 402 -22.79 -1.56 2.98
C SER A 402 -22.74 -2.07 4.42
N ALA A 403 -21.82 -1.56 5.25
CA ALA A 403 -21.71 -1.94 6.65
C ALA A 403 -22.94 -1.51 7.47
N ILE A 404 -23.50 -0.33 7.21
CA ILE A 404 -24.73 0.14 7.87
C ILE A 404 -25.90 -0.78 7.51
N ILE A 405 -26.06 -1.12 6.23
CA ILE A 405 -27.14 -2.00 5.77
C ILE A 405 -27.01 -3.39 6.43
N TYR A 406 -25.80 -3.96 6.39
CA TYR A 406 -25.51 -5.25 7.03
C TYR A 406 -25.85 -5.23 8.54
N ALA A 407 -25.43 -4.19 9.27
CA ALA A 407 -25.76 -4.04 10.68
C ALA A 407 -27.27 -3.90 10.93
N CYS A 408 -28.01 -3.23 10.05
CA CYS A 408 -29.46 -3.12 10.15
C CYS A 408 -30.17 -4.46 9.94
N GLU A 409 -29.68 -5.32 9.04
CA GLU A 409 -30.21 -6.67 8.82
C GLU A 409 -29.89 -7.60 9.98
N GLU A 410 -28.65 -7.57 10.49
CA GLU A 410 -28.25 -8.36 11.65
C GLU A 410 -29.11 -8.04 12.88
N TRP A 411 -29.52 -6.78 13.04
CA TRP A 411 -30.42 -6.34 14.11
C TRP A 411 -31.89 -6.67 13.86
N SER A 412 -32.29 -6.94 12.62
CA SER A 412 -33.68 -7.19 12.25
C SER A 412 -33.81 -8.47 11.45
N SER A 413 -34.21 -9.54 12.13
CA SER A 413 -34.41 -10.89 11.58
C SER A 413 -35.42 -11.01 10.42
N LYS A 414 -36.12 -9.92 10.06
CA LYS A 414 -37.10 -9.89 8.96
C LYS A 414 -36.69 -8.99 7.79
N LEU A 415 -35.58 -8.26 7.88
CA LEU A 415 -35.10 -7.43 6.77
C LEU A 415 -34.10 -8.23 5.93
N ASP A 416 -34.43 -8.40 4.65
CA ASP A 416 -33.51 -8.86 3.61
C ASP A 416 -33.49 -7.79 2.50
N VAL A 417 -32.76 -6.71 2.78
CA VAL A 417 -32.67 -5.50 1.97
C VAL A 417 -31.38 -5.41 1.14
N MET A 418 -30.31 -6.11 1.53
CA MET A 418 -29.01 -6.16 0.86
C MET A 418 -29.11 -6.50 -0.64
N PRO A 419 -29.98 -7.45 -1.07
CA PRO A 419 -30.16 -7.75 -2.48
C PRO A 419 -30.59 -6.53 -3.34
N TYR A 420 -31.31 -5.56 -2.77
CA TYR A 420 -31.74 -4.36 -3.48
C TYR A 420 -30.60 -3.33 -3.68
N PHE A 421 -29.51 -3.48 -2.93
CA PHE A 421 -28.32 -2.65 -3.04
C PHE A 421 -27.24 -3.27 -3.93
N PHE A 422 -27.60 -4.22 -4.80
CA PHE A 422 -26.67 -4.85 -5.75
C PHE A 422 -25.93 -3.86 -6.64
N TRP A 423 -26.45 -2.65 -6.84
CA TRP A 423 -25.77 -1.58 -7.59
C TRP A 423 -24.57 -0.99 -6.83
N ILE A 424 -24.49 -1.14 -5.50
CA ILE A 424 -23.32 -0.78 -4.69
C ILE A 424 -22.34 -1.97 -4.72
N PRO A 425 -21.16 -1.86 -5.34
CA PRO A 425 -20.25 -3.00 -5.49
C PRO A 425 -19.79 -3.65 -4.19
N THR A 426 -19.70 -2.90 -3.08
CA THR A 426 -19.34 -3.44 -1.77
C THR A 426 -20.43 -4.31 -1.14
N SER A 427 -21.68 -4.24 -1.62
CA SER A 427 -22.79 -5.05 -1.09
C SER A 427 -22.57 -6.55 -1.30
N PHE A 428 -21.87 -6.95 -2.37
CA PHE A 428 -21.64 -8.36 -2.68
C PHE A 428 -20.85 -9.09 -1.59
N SER A 429 -19.98 -8.39 -0.85
CA SER A 429 -19.21 -8.98 0.24
C SER A 429 -20.04 -9.32 1.49
N TYR A 430 -21.28 -8.85 1.55
CA TYR A 430 -22.17 -8.98 2.71
C TYR A 430 -23.49 -9.68 2.36
N ASN A 431 -23.61 -10.27 1.17
CA ASN A 431 -24.87 -10.81 0.66
C ASN A 431 -24.85 -12.33 0.61
N ASP A 432 -25.12 -12.96 1.75
CA ASP A 432 -25.14 -14.42 1.91
C ASP A 432 -26.47 -15.05 1.42
N ASN A 433 -27.53 -14.25 1.26
CA ASN A 433 -28.88 -14.73 0.96
C ASN A 433 -29.15 -14.93 -0.54
N MET A 434 -28.37 -14.29 -1.42
CA MET A 434 -28.56 -14.43 -2.86
C MET A 434 -27.95 -15.71 -3.43
N PRO A 435 -28.60 -16.37 -4.41
CA PRO A 435 -28.01 -17.51 -5.10
C PRO A 435 -26.72 -17.10 -5.84
N SER A 436 -25.73 -17.98 -5.82
CA SER A 436 -24.38 -17.75 -6.36
C SER A 436 -24.39 -17.31 -7.83
N ASP A 437 -25.26 -17.88 -8.66
CA ASP A 437 -25.38 -17.51 -10.08
C ASP A 437 -25.90 -16.08 -10.28
N ALA A 438 -26.79 -15.60 -9.40
CA ALA A 438 -27.29 -14.24 -9.44
C ALA A 438 -26.21 -13.24 -9.01
N LEU A 439 -25.46 -13.55 -7.94
CA LEU A 439 -24.31 -12.75 -7.49
C LEU A 439 -23.25 -12.63 -8.58
N LEU A 440 -22.92 -13.75 -9.24
CA LEU A 440 -21.96 -13.77 -10.33
C LEU A 440 -22.41 -12.86 -11.48
N THR A 441 -23.66 -13.00 -11.92
CA THR A 441 -24.21 -12.20 -13.03
C THR A 441 -24.27 -10.71 -12.68
N ALA A 442 -24.71 -10.38 -11.46
CA ALA A 442 -24.76 -9.00 -10.98
C ALA A 442 -23.37 -8.35 -10.87
N SER A 443 -22.36 -9.12 -10.44
CA SER A 443 -20.99 -8.63 -10.34
C SER A 443 -20.40 -8.25 -11.70
N TYR A 444 -20.63 -9.06 -12.74
CA TYR A 444 -20.23 -8.75 -14.11
C TYR A 444 -20.97 -7.53 -14.66
N PHE A 445 -22.27 -7.45 -14.40
CA PHE A 445 -23.10 -6.32 -14.82
C PHE A 445 -22.56 -5.00 -14.26
N ASN A 446 -22.21 -4.95 -12.97
CA ASN A 446 -21.65 -3.75 -12.34
C ASN A 446 -20.33 -3.29 -12.97
N VAL A 447 -19.40 -4.23 -13.20
CA VAL A 447 -18.11 -3.88 -13.84
C VAL A 447 -18.34 -3.27 -15.22
N VAL A 448 -19.18 -3.92 -16.05
CA VAL A 448 -19.48 -3.45 -17.41
C VAL A 448 -20.21 -2.11 -17.40
N LEU A 449 -21.20 -1.95 -16.53
CA LEU A 449 -21.97 -0.71 -16.38
C LEU A 449 -21.05 0.47 -16.02
N TYR A 450 -20.27 0.34 -14.95
CA TYR A 450 -19.43 1.43 -14.46
C TYR A 450 -18.23 1.71 -15.37
N ALA A 451 -17.64 0.68 -16.00
CA ALA A 451 -16.62 0.87 -17.02
C ALA A 451 -17.18 1.65 -18.23
N THR A 452 -18.38 1.32 -18.68
CA THR A 452 -19.03 2.00 -19.82
C THR A 452 -19.33 3.46 -19.50
N ILE A 453 -19.87 3.75 -18.31
CA ILE A 453 -20.09 5.14 -17.86
C ILE A 453 -18.75 5.88 -17.75
N GLY A 454 -17.69 5.22 -17.23
CA GLY A 454 -16.33 5.74 -17.19
C GLY A 454 -15.80 6.12 -18.57
N PHE A 455 -16.03 5.30 -19.60
CA PHE A 455 -15.65 5.61 -20.98
C PHE A 455 -16.42 6.81 -21.54
N VAL A 456 -17.73 6.87 -21.32
CA VAL A 456 -18.57 7.97 -21.81
C VAL A 456 -18.12 9.29 -21.19
N THR A 457 -17.85 9.31 -19.88
CA THR A 457 -17.42 10.52 -19.16
C THR A 457 -16.01 11.00 -19.52
N THR A 458 -15.14 10.11 -20.00
CA THR A 458 -13.75 10.45 -20.40
C THR A 458 -13.60 10.86 -21.87
N ARG A 459 -14.64 10.77 -22.70
CA ARG A 459 -14.64 11.20 -24.12
C ARG A 459 -13.96 12.55 -24.43
N PRO A 460 -14.18 13.66 -23.68
CA PRO A 460 -13.52 14.92 -23.99
C PRO A 460 -11.99 14.87 -23.79
N LEU A 461 -11.50 14.02 -22.88
CA LEU A 461 -10.06 13.85 -22.64
C LEU A 461 -9.37 13.14 -23.79
N TRP A 462 -10.06 12.19 -24.42
CA TRP A 462 -9.56 11.51 -25.62
C TRP A 462 -9.35 12.47 -26.80
N LYS A 463 -10.17 13.53 -26.92
CA LYS A 463 -9.95 14.58 -27.92
C LYS A 463 -8.67 15.35 -27.64
N HIS A 464 -8.40 15.68 -26.37
CA HIS A 464 -7.18 16.37 -25.97
C HIS A 464 -5.93 15.52 -26.24
N ILE A 465 -5.94 14.23 -25.86
CA ILE A 465 -4.83 13.30 -26.12
C ILE A 465 -4.50 13.24 -27.62
N ARG A 466 -5.52 13.10 -28.48
CA ARG A 466 -5.31 13.07 -29.94
C ARG A 466 -4.72 14.37 -30.48
N ALA A 467 -5.16 15.53 -29.96
CA ALA A 467 -4.60 16.81 -30.35
C ALA A 467 -3.12 16.92 -29.96
N THR A 468 -2.73 16.47 -28.77
CA THR A 468 -1.33 16.43 -28.33
C THR A 468 -0.50 15.43 -29.15
N GLU A 469 -1.05 14.26 -29.49
CA GLU A 469 -0.41 13.28 -30.40
C GLU A 469 -0.14 13.89 -31.79
N GLN A 470 -1.02 14.76 -32.28
CA GLN A 470 -0.87 15.45 -33.58
C GLN A 470 0.18 16.56 -33.53
N GLN A 471 0.27 17.33 -32.44
CA GLN A 471 1.28 18.40 -32.29
C GLN A 471 2.72 17.88 -32.47
N VAL A 472 3.02 16.68 -31.96
CA VAL A 472 4.35 16.05 -32.11
C VAL A 472 4.71 15.79 -33.58
N HIS A 473 3.74 15.59 -34.47
CA HIS A 473 4.01 15.37 -35.88
C HIS A 473 4.29 16.67 -36.66
N HIS A 474 4.02 17.83 -36.05
CA HIS A 474 4.21 19.14 -36.67
C HIS A 474 5.47 19.87 -36.17
N ASP A 475 6.06 19.43 -35.04
CA ASP A 475 7.36 19.92 -34.59
C ASP A 475 8.49 19.04 -35.18
N PRO A 476 9.33 19.56 -36.09
CA PRO A 476 10.41 18.82 -36.74
C PRO A 476 11.51 18.33 -35.78
#